data_AF-A0A7C5S062-F1
#
_entry.id   AF-A0A7C5S062-F1
#
_cell.length_a   1.000
_cell.length_b   1.000
_cell.length_c   1.000
_cell.angle_alpha   90.00
_cell.angle_beta   90.00
_cell.angle_gamma   90.00
#
_symmetry.space_group_name_H-M   'P 1'
#
loop_
_entity.id
_entity.type
_entity.pdbx_description
1 polymer ?
#
loop_
_entity_poly.entity_id
_entity_poly.type
_entity_poly.pdbx_seq_one_letter_code
_entity_poly.pdbx_strand_id
1 'polypeptide(L)'
;MKRSLLLLGILIIAFSTIAYAADKKTAKPSKNVTTGIRFEVIPAENTVAYIDGKKIGEITKIEVAPVKPGKHTLKLIHNKDEVEVDVVVVNKQVLNFKYAFEDSGKGVSGFSEEEKNTEKEEKKEENPSQDKDTEKPAE
;
A
#
# COMPACT_ATOMS: atom_id res chain seq x y z
N MET A 1 54.48 -4.35 -46.71
CA MET A 1 54.95 -5.50 -45.89
C MET A 1 53.73 -6.15 -45.25
N LYS A 2 53.57 -7.46 -45.43
CA LYS A 2 52.44 -8.26 -44.90
C LYS A 2 52.77 -8.73 -43.48
N ARG A 3 51.88 -8.52 -42.50
CA ARG A 3 51.83 -9.22 -41.19
C ARG A 3 50.36 -9.25 -40.75
N SER A 4 49.63 -10.32 -41.06
CA SER A 4 49.43 -11.52 -40.24
C SER A 4 48.46 -11.32 -39.07
N LEU A 5 47.24 -11.76 -39.34
CA LEU A 5 46.24 -12.41 -38.49
C LEU A 5 46.63 -12.73 -37.04
N LEU A 6 45.76 -12.33 -36.10
CA LEU A 6 45.49 -13.09 -34.86
C LEU A 6 44.01 -12.90 -34.49
N LEU A 7 43.23 -13.95 -34.80
CA LEU A 7 41.86 -14.16 -34.33
C LEU A 7 41.88 -14.31 -32.80
N LEU A 8 41.35 -13.34 -32.08
CA LEU A 8 41.02 -13.50 -30.67
C LEU A 8 39.55 -13.93 -30.59
N GLY A 9 39.34 -15.23 -30.49
CA GLY A 9 38.02 -15.83 -30.28
C GLY A 9 37.44 -15.38 -28.95
N ILE A 10 36.36 -14.59 -29.00
CA ILE A 10 35.58 -14.24 -27.82
C ILE A 10 34.69 -15.44 -27.51
N LEU A 11 35.04 -16.18 -26.46
CA LEU A 11 34.20 -17.19 -25.83
C LEU A 11 33.04 -16.47 -25.12
N ILE A 12 31.90 -16.36 -25.80
CA ILE A 12 30.66 -15.86 -25.19
C ILE A 12 30.12 -16.96 -24.28
N ILE A 13 30.35 -16.84 -22.98
CA ILE A 13 29.69 -17.65 -21.96
C ILE A 13 28.24 -17.17 -21.91
N ALA A 14 27.35 -17.90 -22.61
CA ALA A 14 25.92 -17.70 -22.49
C ALA A 14 25.49 -18.10 -21.07
N PHE A 15 25.29 -17.10 -20.20
CA PHE A 15 24.55 -17.29 -18.96
C PHE A 15 23.08 -17.51 -19.33
N SER A 16 22.69 -18.76 -19.45
CA SER A 16 21.28 -19.15 -19.49
C SER A 16 20.66 -18.80 -18.14
N THR A 17 19.99 -17.65 -18.05
CA THR A 17 19.14 -17.34 -16.91
C THR A 17 18.01 -18.36 -16.88
N ILE A 18 18.01 -19.24 -15.89
CA ILE A 18 16.86 -20.08 -15.57
C ILE A 18 15.76 -19.14 -15.12
N ALA A 19 14.81 -18.86 -16.01
CA ALA A 19 13.55 -18.25 -15.63
C ALA A 19 12.82 -19.28 -14.75
N TYR A 20 12.84 -19.07 -13.43
CA TYR A 20 11.87 -19.70 -12.55
C TYR A 20 10.51 -19.13 -12.93
N ALA A 21 9.80 -19.82 -13.82
CA ALA A 21 8.36 -19.72 -13.94
C ALA A 21 7.78 -20.33 -12.66
N ALA A 22 7.88 -19.58 -11.57
CA ALA A 22 6.98 -19.77 -10.44
C ALA A 22 5.58 -19.59 -11.04
N ASP A 23 4.83 -20.69 -11.03
CA ASP A 23 3.44 -20.80 -11.44
C ASP A 23 2.63 -19.80 -10.59
N LYS A 24 2.64 -18.53 -10.99
CA LYS A 24 1.76 -17.52 -10.43
C LYS A 24 0.40 -17.89 -10.96
N LYS A 25 -0.30 -18.74 -10.21
CA LYS A 25 -1.75 -18.93 -10.33
C LYS A 25 -2.34 -17.55 -10.55
N THR A 26 -2.70 -17.29 -11.79
CA THR A 26 -3.30 -16.05 -12.23
C THR A 26 -4.68 -16.04 -11.59
N ALA A 27 -4.74 -15.41 -10.41
CA ALA A 27 -6.00 -15.07 -9.78
C ALA A 27 -6.74 -14.18 -10.79
N LYS A 28 -7.74 -14.78 -11.43
CA LYS A 28 -8.67 -14.13 -12.34
C LYS A 28 -9.17 -12.85 -11.64
N PRO A 29 -8.99 -11.64 -12.20
CA PRO A 29 -9.41 -10.42 -11.53
C PRO A 29 -10.94 -10.44 -11.43
N SER A 30 -11.43 -10.70 -10.23
CA SER A 30 -12.84 -10.57 -9.86
C SER A 30 -13.24 -9.11 -10.05
N LYS A 31 -14.11 -8.84 -11.02
CA LYS A 31 -14.65 -7.51 -11.33
C LYS A 31 -15.70 -7.06 -10.30
N ASN A 32 -15.37 -7.11 -9.03
CA ASN A 32 -16.03 -6.38 -7.95
C ASN A 32 -14.93 -5.86 -7.03
N VAL A 33 -14.36 -4.70 -7.41
CA VAL A 33 -13.29 -4.09 -6.62
C VAL A 33 -13.93 -3.43 -5.39
N THR A 34 -14.00 -4.19 -4.30
CA THR A 34 -14.53 -3.73 -3.01
C THR A 34 -13.54 -2.77 -2.35
N THR A 35 -14.02 -1.60 -1.89
CA THR A 35 -13.27 -0.74 -0.99
C THR A 35 -13.34 -1.32 0.43
N GLY A 36 -12.20 -1.54 1.09
CA GLY A 36 -12.21 -2.20 2.39
C GLY A 36 -10.86 -2.29 3.08
N ILE A 37 -10.85 -2.97 4.22
CA ILE A 37 -9.66 -3.22 5.04
C ILE A 37 -9.54 -4.72 5.30
N ARG A 38 -8.39 -5.30 4.99
CA ARG A 38 -8.01 -6.66 5.35
C ARG A 38 -7.05 -6.58 6.54
N PHE A 39 -7.29 -7.39 7.56
CA PHE A 39 -6.48 -7.40 8.78
C PHE A 39 -5.52 -8.60 8.78
N GLU A 40 -4.23 -8.33 8.93
CA GLU A 40 -3.18 -9.33 9.17
C GLU A 40 -2.59 -9.07 10.56
N VAL A 41 -3.23 -9.62 11.60
CA VAL A 41 -2.86 -9.38 13.00
C VAL A 41 -2.25 -10.61 13.65
N ILE A 42 -1.21 -10.43 14.46
CA ILE A 42 -0.56 -11.49 15.22
C ILE A 42 -0.50 -11.13 16.72
N PRO A 43 -1.04 -11.96 17.63
CA PRO A 43 -1.93 -13.09 17.36
C PRO A 43 -3.31 -12.64 16.82
N ALA A 44 -3.91 -13.46 15.96
CA ALA A 44 -5.27 -13.21 15.45
C ALA A 44 -6.35 -13.70 16.42
N GLU A 45 -6.05 -14.76 17.18
CA GLU A 45 -6.96 -15.36 18.15
C GLU A 45 -7.26 -14.38 19.29
N ASN A 46 -8.53 -14.36 19.74
CA ASN A 46 -9.01 -13.46 20.79
C ASN A 46 -8.79 -11.95 20.52
N THR A 47 -8.46 -11.57 19.28
CA THR A 47 -8.30 -10.17 18.89
C THR A 47 -9.59 -9.65 18.28
N VAL A 48 -10.10 -8.55 18.83
CA VAL A 48 -11.33 -7.88 18.36
C VAL A 48 -10.99 -6.58 17.66
N ALA A 49 -11.57 -6.37 16.47
CA ALA A 49 -11.43 -5.14 15.71
C ALA A 49 -12.62 -4.19 15.87
N TYR A 50 -12.31 -2.91 15.83
CA TYR A 50 -13.21 -1.76 15.77
C TYR A 50 -12.79 -0.84 14.62
N ILE A 51 -13.75 -0.30 13.88
CA ILE A 51 -13.56 0.73 12.85
C ILE A 51 -14.47 1.89 13.21
N ASP A 52 -13.91 3.09 13.34
CA ASP A 52 -14.63 4.31 13.70
C ASP A 52 -15.49 4.14 14.98
N GLY A 53 -14.91 3.44 15.97
CA GLY A 53 -15.58 3.12 17.25
C GLY A 53 -16.62 1.99 17.18
N LYS A 54 -16.93 1.44 16.00
CA LYS A 54 -17.88 0.33 15.84
C LYS A 54 -17.18 -1.02 15.85
N LYS A 55 -17.60 -1.93 16.72
CA LYS A 55 -17.15 -3.33 16.75
C LYS A 55 -17.54 -4.04 15.44
N ILE A 56 -16.56 -4.60 14.73
CA ILE A 56 -16.81 -5.44 13.55
C ILE A 56 -16.73 -6.93 13.88
N GLY A 57 -15.90 -7.34 14.85
CA GLY A 57 -15.81 -8.73 15.28
C GLY A 57 -14.39 -9.19 15.58
N GLU A 58 -14.23 -10.50 15.68
CA GLU A 58 -12.91 -11.15 15.84
C GLU A 58 -12.16 -11.19 14.51
N ILE A 59 -10.85 -10.94 14.53
CA ILE A 59 -9.99 -10.90 13.33
C ILE A 59 -10.09 -12.19 12.51
N THR A 60 -10.15 -13.36 13.17
CA THR A 60 -10.22 -14.68 12.51
C THR A 60 -11.48 -14.89 11.65
N LYS A 61 -12.53 -14.09 11.87
CA LYS A 61 -13.81 -14.16 11.17
C LYS A 61 -13.95 -13.09 10.07
N ILE A 62 -12.97 -12.19 9.93
CA ILE A 62 -13.03 -11.05 9.02
C ILE A 62 -12.08 -11.30 7.85
N GLU A 63 -12.62 -11.51 6.65
CA GLU A 63 -11.78 -11.57 5.45
C GLU A 63 -11.42 -10.16 4.94
N VAL A 64 -12.44 -9.31 4.77
CA VAL A 64 -12.32 -7.89 4.41
C VAL A 64 -13.49 -7.14 5.06
N ALA A 65 -13.19 -6.07 5.79
CA ALA A 65 -14.18 -5.16 6.32
C ALA A 65 -14.48 -4.06 5.28
N PRO A 66 -15.69 -3.98 4.72
CA PRO A 66 -16.04 -2.95 3.74
C PRO A 66 -16.17 -1.59 4.43
N VAL A 67 -15.52 -0.57 3.87
CA VAL A 67 -15.57 0.81 4.37
C VAL A 67 -15.71 1.80 3.22
N LYS A 68 -16.08 3.04 3.54
CA LYS A 68 -16.07 4.12 2.55
C LYS A 68 -14.62 4.55 2.27
N PRO A 69 -14.32 5.16 1.13
CA PRO A 69 -13.04 5.82 0.95
C PRO A 69 -12.91 7.00 1.94
N GLY A 70 -11.75 7.18 2.55
CA GLY A 70 -11.51 8.26 3.52
C GLY A 70 -10.61 7.84 4.68
N LYS A 71 -10.54 8.72 5.68
CA LYS A 71 -9.86 8.46 6.95
C LYS A 71 -10.72 7.57 7.84
N HIS A 72 -10.09 6.58 8.46
CA HIS A 72 -10.72 5.67 9.40
C HIS A 72 -9.82 5.46 10.61
N THR A 73 -10.43 5.31 11.77
CA THR A 73 -9.72 4.97 13.00
C THR A 73 -9.94 3.50 13.30
N LEU A 74 -8.85 2.73 13.29
CA LEU A 74 -8.83 1.31 13.62
C LEU A 74 -8.47 1.15 15.08
N LYS A 75 -9.24 0.34 15.81
CA LYS A 75 -8.87 -0.09 17.15
C LYS A 75 -8.84 -1.62 17.23
N LEU A 76 -7.75 -2.17 17.72
CA LEU A 76 -7.62 -3.59 18.01
C LEU A 76 -7.51 -3.80 19.52
N ILE A 77 -8.18 -4.83 20.02
CA ILE A 77 -8.13 -5.22 21.43
C ILE A 77 -7.73 -6.69 21.49
N HIS A 78 -6.62 -6.99 22.18
CA HIS A 78 -6.15 -8.35 22.45
C HIS A 78 -5.80 -8.48 23.92
N ASN A 79 -6.41 -9.42 24.66
CA ASN A 79 -6.08 -9.70 26.07
C ASN A 79 -6.00 -8.47 27.02
N LYS A 80 -6.79 -7.41 26.76
CA LYS A 80 -6.83 -6.09 27.44
C LYS A 80 -5.82 -5.07 26.93
N ASP A 81 -4.90 -5.44 26.06
CA ASP A 81 -4.07 -4.51 25.31
C ASP A 81 -4.91 -3.88 24.19
N GLU A 82 -4.75 -2.58 24.04
CA GLU A 82 -5.47 -1.79 23.04
C GLU A 82 -4.47 -1.03 22.18
N VAL A 83 -4.70 -1.04 20.87
CA VAL A 83 -3.99 -0.19 19.92
C VAL A 83 -5.00 0.55 19.06
N GLU A 84 -4.72 1.82 18.79
CA GLU A 84 -5.53 2.69 17.95
C GLU A 84 -4.65 3.31 16.86
N VAL A 85 -5.14 3.28 15.62
CA VAL A 85 -4.39 3.66 14.43
C VAL A 85 -5.32 4.35 13.44
N ASP A 86 -4.94 5.53 12.98
CA ASP A 86 -5.59 6.18 11.85
C ASP A 86 -5.01 5.66 10.52
N VAL A 87 -5.90 5.32 9.58
CA VAL A 87 -5.54 4.88 8.22
C VAL A 87 -6.34 5.63 7.17
N VAL A 88 -5.82 5.69 5.95
CA VAL A 88 -6.53 6.24 4.79
C VAL A 88 -6.86 5.12 3.81
N VAL A 89 -8.15 4.97 3.49
CA VAL A 89 -8.62 3.98 2.52
C VAL A 89 -8.96 4.67 1.20
N VAL A 90 -8.36 4.18 0.12
CA VAL A 90 -8.57 4.69 -1.24
C VAL A 90 -9.76 4.00 -1.90
N ASN A 91 -10.47 4.74 -2.75
CA ASN A 91 -11.62 4.20 -3.48
C ASN A 91 -11.24 3.03 -4.37
N LYS A 92 -12.04 1.95 -4.33
CA LYS A 92 -11.81 0.71 -5.06
C LYS A 92 -10.45 0.08 -4.71
N GLN A 93 -10.07 0.14 -3.43
CA GLN A 93 -8.88 -0.53 -2.92
C GLN A 93 -9.18 -1.23 -1.60
N VAL A 94 -8.55 -2.38 -1.41
CA VAL A 94 -8.47 -3.04 -0.09
C VAL A 94 -7.13 -2.67 0.54
N LEU A 95 -7.18 -1.97 1.68
CA LEU A 95 -6.01 -1.70 2.51
C LEU A 95 -5.64 -2.98 3.26
N ASN A 96 -4.39 -3.44 3.15
CA ASN A 96 -3.88 -4.54 3.96
C ASN A 96 -3.23 -3.97 5.23
N PHE A 97 -3.97 -3.96 6.32
CA PHE A 97 -3.49 -3.50 7.62
C PHE A 97 -2.79 -4.62 8.37
N LYS A 98 -1.52 -4.42 8.72
CA LYS A 98 -0.71 -5.42 9.44
C LYS A 98 -0.31 -4.90 10.81
N TYR A 99 -0.45 -5.75 11.82
CA TYR A 99 -0.07 -5.42 13.19
C TYR A 99 0.36 -6.67 13.95
N ALA A 100 1.33 -6.57 14.85
CA ALA A 100 1.49 -7.59 15.88
C ALA A 100 1.60 -6.96 17.26
N PHE A 101 0.97 -7.62 18.21
CA PHE A 101 1.12 -7.31 19.62
C PHE A 101 2.48 -7.79 20.12
N GLU A 102 3.03 -7.08 21.09
CA GLU A 102 4.34 -7.36 21.66
C GLU A 102 4.38 -8.72 22.38
N ASP A 103 3.25 -9.17 22.90
CA ASP A 103 3.06 -10.46 23.58
C ASP A 103 3.11 -11.66 22.62
N SER A 104 3.10 -11.43 21.30
CA SER A 104 3.11 -12.48 20.28
C SER A 104 4.42 -13.29 20.23
N GLY A 105 5.46 -12.87 20.97
CA GLY A 105 6.80 -13.47 20.92
C GLY A 105 7.50 -13.31 19.56
N LYS A 106 6.84 -12.68 18.59
CA LYS A 106 7.39 -12.27 17.30
C LYS A 106 7.56 -10.77 17.34
N GLY A 107 8.80 -10.32 17.57
CA GLY A 107 9.15 -8.90 17.48
C GLY A 107 8.91 -8.40 16.06
N VAL A 108 7.73 -7.86 15.78
CA VAL A 108 7.52 -6.93 14.68
C VAL A 108 7.12 -5.60 15.32
N SER A 109 8.14 -4.78 15.55
CA SER A 109 7.97 -3.35 15.77
C SER A 109 7.06 -2.79 14.67
N GLY A 110 6.09 -2.00 15.08
CA GLY A 110 4.92 -1.63 14.29
C GLY A 110 5.16 -1.02 12.91
N PHE A 111 4.06 -0.97 12.17
CA PHE A 111 3.85 -0.16 10.97
C PHE A 111 4.83 -0.39 9.82
N SER A 112 4.50 -1.32 8.93
CA SER A 112 4.93 -1.23 7.53
C SER A 112 3.85 -0.52 6.73
N GLU A 113 3.86 0.82 6.76
CA GLU A 113 3.35 1.61 5.64
C GLU A 113 4.21 1.27 4.43
N GLU A 114 3.72 0.37 3.57
CA GLU A 114 4.30 0.20 2.25
C GLU A 114 3.70 1.28 1.33
N GLU A 115 4.25 2.50 1.43
CA GLU A 115 4.14 3.49 0.37
C GLU A 115 4.82 2.95 -0.90
N LYS A 116 4.04 2.65 -1.95
CA LYS A 116 4.48 2.96 -3.34
C LYS A 116 3.35 2.87 -4.39
N ASN A 117 2.78 4.02 -4.75
CA ASN A 117 2.38 4.40 -6.11
C ASN A 117 1.91 5.86 -6.05
N THR A 118 2.40 6.84 -6.82
CA THR A 118 2.78 6.80 -8.23
C THR A 118 3.62 8.05 -8.55
N GLU A 119 4.72 7.88 -9.25
CA GLU A 119 5.42 8.94 -9.97
C GLU A 119 4.82 9.05 -11.37
N LYS A 120 4.28 10.23 -11.73
CA LYS A 120 4.29 10.82 -13.08
C LYS A 120 3.85 12.29 -12.97
N GLU A 121 4.79 13.23 -12.89
CA GLU A 121 5.42 13.94 -14.02
C GLU A 121 4.44 14.78 -14.88
N GLU A 122 4.57 16.11 -14.70
CA GLU A 122 4.44 17.23 -15.67
C GLU A 122 3.20 17.33 -16.59
N LYS A 123 2.61 18.50 -16.88
CA LYS A 123 3.26 19.75 -17.33
C LYS A 123 2.25 20.92 -17.47
N LYS A 124 2.74 22.13 -17.16
CA LYS A 124 2.47 23.50 -17.69
C LYS A 124 1.06 23.98 -18.10
N GLU A 125 0.70 25.15 -17.57
CA GLU A 125 0.57 26.46 -18.27
C GLU A 125 0.46 27.55 -17.18
N GLU A 126 1.51 28.31 -16.81
CA GLU A 126 2.04 29.56 -17.42
C GLU A 126 1.03 30.74 -17.49
N ASN A 127 0.89 31.48 -16.37
CA ASN A 127 1.02 32.96 -16.15
C ASN A 127 0.41 34.00 -17.15
N PRO A 128 0.34 35.31 -16.82
CA PRO A 128 -0.36 36.05 -15.76
C PRO A 128 -1.30 37.15 -16.37
N SER A 129 -1.95 37.99 -15.54
CA SER A 129 -2.18 39.45 -15.72
C SER A 129 -3.57 39.96 -15.32
N GLN A 130 -3.54 40.85 -14.33
CA GLN A 130 -4.14 42.19 -14.28
C GLN A 130 -5.66 42.43 -14.06
N ASP A 131 -5.85 43.27 -13.03
CA ASP A 131 -6.74 44.43 -12.95
C ASP A 131 -8.26 44.20 -12.90
N LYS A 132 -8.84 44.48 -11.72
CA LYS A 132 -9.57 45.73 -11.40
C LYS A 132 -10.52 45.44 -10.25
N ASP A 133 -10.35 46.11 -9.11
CA ASP A 133 -11.49 46.61 -8.34
C ASP A 133 -11.01 47.76 -7.44
N THR A 134 -11.17 49.00 -7.89
CA THR A 134 -12.32 49.89 -7.68
C THR A 134 -12.19 50.67 -6.36
N GLU A 135 -11.65 51.87 -6.56
CA GLU A 135 -11.68 53.06 -5.71
C GLU A 135 -13.07 53.34 -5.12
N LYS A 136 -13.12 53.68 -3.82
CA LYS A 136 -14.22 54.46 -3.24
C LYS A 136 -13.69 55.38 -2.13
N PRO A 137 -13.77 56.71 -2.27
CA PRO A 137 -13.69 57.65 -1.16
C PRO A 137 -15.08 58.15 -0.76
N ALA A 138 -15.28 58.30 0.55
CA ALA A 138 -16.28 59.11 1.28
C ALA A 138 -16.29 58.51 2.70
N GLU A 139 -15.98 59.22 3.78
CA GLU A 139 -16.32 60.60 4.16
C GLU A 139 -15.27 61.14 5.14
#